data_AF-X8C7U3-F1
#
_entry.id   AF-X8C7U3-F1
#
_cell.length_a   1.000
_cell.length_b   1.000
_cell.length_c   1.000
_cell.angle_alpha   90.00
_cell.angle_beta   90.00
_cell.angle_gamma   90.00
#
_symmetry.space_group_name_H-M   'P 1'
#
loop_
_entity.id
_entity.type
_entity.pdbx_description
1 polymer ?
#
loop_
_entity_poly.entity_id
_entity_poly.type
_entity_poly.pdbx_seq_one_letter_code
_entity_poly.pdbx_strand_id
1 'polypeptide(L)' 'MLARELEMCYAAIGLVTDLDAGVDVGAGVKSDEVFAEFEKYIEPFKKLVHEAIGRVATEHTCTQCLPHISVKLPFDLP' A
#
# COMPACT_ATOMS: atom_id res chain seq x y z
N MET A 1 2.58 3.66 -8.93
CA MET A 1 2.81 4.60 -10.04
C MET A 1 1.85 5.77 -9.94
N LEU A 2 0.52 5.56 -10.04
CA LEU A 2 -0.49 6.62 -9.92
C LEU A 2 -0.36 7.49 -8.66
N ALA A 3 -0.21 6.90 -7.47
CA ALA A 3 -0.06 7.68 -6.24
C ALA A 3 1.14 8.63 -6.28
N ARG A 4 2.25 8.23 -6.92
CA ARG A 4 3.42 9.09 -7.08
C ARG A 4 3.14 10.24 -8.03
N GLU A 5 2.46 9.98 -9.15
CA GLU A 5 2.10 11.02 -10.13
C GLU A 5 1.13 12.07 -9.56
N LEU A 6 0.26 11.65 -8.63
CA LEU A 6 -0.66 12.51 -7.90
C LEU A 6 -0.02 13.20 -6.68
N GLU A 7 1.29 13.04 -6.48
CA GLU A 7 2.03 13.53 -5.32
C GLU A 7 1.46 13.09 -3.96
N MET A 8 0.88 11.88 -3.95
CA MET A 8 0.35 11.25 -2.74
C MET A 8 1.41 10.36 -2.10
N CYS A 9 1.64 10.59 -0.81
CA CYS A 9 2.44 9.70 -0.01
C CYS A 9 1.68 8.39 0.25
N TYR A 10 2.19 7.30 -0.33
CA TYR A 10 1.53 6.00 -0.37
C TYR A 10 2.42 4.90 0.21
N ALA A 11 1.83 4.06 1.07
CA ALA A 11 2.46 2.87 1.61
C ALA A 11 1.49 1.69 1.46
N ALA A 12 1.99 0.56 0.96
CA ALA A 12 1.24 -0.68 0.91
C ALA A 12 1.48 -1.49 2.20
N ILE A 13 0.42 -2.07 2.76
CA ILE A 13 0.50 -3.02 3.87
C ILE A 13 -0.09 -4.33 3.37
N GLY A 14 0.73 -5.38 3.36
CA GLY A 14 0.31 -6.73 2.96
C GLY A 14 -0.05 -7.57 4.17
N LEU A 15 -1.17 -8.30 4.10
CA LEU A 15 -1.46 -9.42 4.98
C LEU A 15 -1.08 -10.70 4.23
N VAL A 16 -0.11 -11.45 4.77
CA VAL A 16 0.32 -12.72 4.17
C VAL A 16 -0.73 -13.78 4.45
N THR A 17 -1.26 -14.40 3.40
CA THR A 17 -2.33 -15.42 3.48
C THR A 17 -1.85 -16.84 3.23
N ASP A 18 -0.78 -16.99 2.46
CA ASP A 18 -0.23 -18.27 2.02
C ASP A 18 1.18 -18.04 1.45
N LEU A 19 1.82 -19.12 1.00
CA LEU A 19 3.19 -19.12 0.46
C LEU A 19 3.23 -19.08 -1.08
N ASP A 20 2.13 -18.71 -1.72
CA ASP A 20 1.89 -18.79 -3.16
C ASP A 20 2.03 -20.22 -3.70
N ALA A 21 1.94 -20.41 -5.01
CA ALA A 21 2.13 -21.70 -5.70
C ALA A 21 3.57 -22.27 -5.61
N GLY A 22 4.42 -21.71 -4.73
CA GLY A 22 5.87 -21.89 -4.73
C GLY A 22 6.41 -23.03 -3.87
N VAL A 23 5.56 -23.74 -3.11
CA VAL A 23 6.02 -24.83 -2.22
C VAL A 23 5.99 -26.18 -2.94
N ASP A 24 4.95 -26.48 -3.72
CA ASP A 24 4.81 -27.71 -4.50
C ASP A 24 4.11 -27.45 -5.84
N VAL A 25 4.58 -28.10 -6.91
CA VAL A 25 3.99 -27.98 -8.26
C VAL A 25 2.54 -28.48 -8.22
N GLY A 26 1.59 -27.61 -8.56
CA GLY A 26 0.16 -27.92 -8.57
C GLY A 26 -0.59 -27.52 -7.30
N ALA A 27 0.10 -27.09 -6.25
CA ALA A 27 -0.49 -26.47 -5.06
C ALA A 27 -0.72 -24.96 -5.29
N GLY A 28 -1.44 -24.60 -6.34
CA GLY A 28 -1.77 -23.21 -6.63
C GLY A 28 -2.63 -22.58 -5.53
N VAL A 29 -2.58 -21.26 -5.43
CA VAL A 29 -3.36 -20.49 -4.45
C VAL A 29 -4.85 -20.73 -4.68
N LYS A 30 -5.57 -21.12 -3.62
CA LYS A 30 -7.02 -21.23 -3.65
C LYS A 30 -7.68 -20.07 -2.93
N SER A 31 -8.74 -19.52 -3.52
CA SER A 31 -9.40 -18.35 -2.96
C SER A 31 -10.03 -18.59 -1.58
N ASP A 32 -10.54 -19.80 -1.32
CA ASP A 32 -11.11 -20.18 -0.02
C ASP A 32 -10.08 -20.19 1.11
N GLU A 33 -8.88 -20.69 0.83
CA GLU A 33 -7.74 -20.67 1.77
C GLU A 33 -7.31 -19.23 2.09
N VAL A 34 -7.24 -18.36 1.07
CA VAL A 34 -6.97 -16.92 1.24
C VAL A 34 -8.02 -16.26 2.13
N PHE A 35 -9.32 -16.49 1.88
CA PHE A 35 -10.39 -15.90 2.69
C PHE A 35 -10.38 -16.39 4.14
N ALA A 36 -10.07 -17.66 4.38
CA ALA A 36 -9.96 -18.20 5.73
C ALA A 36 -8.84 -17.51 6.54
N GLU A 37 -7.68 -17.28 5.91
CA GLU A 37 -6.58 -16.59 6.59
C GLU A 37 -6.90 -15.09 6.79
N PHE A 38 -7.58 -14.45 5.83
CA PHE A 38 -8.10 -13.10 6.02
C PHE A 38 -9.06 -13.02 7.21
N GLU A 39 -10.06 -13.92 7.31
CA GLU A 39 -11.03 -13.93 8.40
C GLU A 39 -10.35 -14.02 9.77
N LYS A 40 -9.31 -14.84 9.87
CA LYS A 40 -8.53 -15.05 11.10
C LYS A 40 -7.72 -13.81 11.53
N TYR A 41 -7.23 -13.02 10.57
CA TYR A 41 -6.30 -11.91 10.87
C TYR A 41 -6.82 -10.50 10.56
N ILE A 42 -8.03 -10.36 10.02
CA ILE A 42 -8.56 -9.05 9.61
C ILE A 42 -8.71 -8.08 10.79
N GLU A 43 -9.09 -8.57 11.97
CA GLU A 43 -9.26 -7.71 13.16
C GLU A 43 -7.93 -7.15 13.70
N PRO A 44 -6.88 -7.95 13.96
CA PRO A 44 -5.58 -7.38 14.33
C PRO A 44 -4.98 -6.54 13.19
N PHE A 45 -5.24 -6.87 11.92
CA PHE A 45 -4.82 -6.07 10.78
C PHE A 45 -5.46 -4.67 10.78
N LYS A 46 -6.78 -4.57 10.98
CA LYS A 46 -7.48 -3.28 11.12
C LYS A 46 -6.90 -2.46 12.27
N LYS A 47 -6.67 -3.07 13.43
CA LYS A 47 -6.06 -2.40 14.58
C LYS A 47 -4.71 -1.79 14.22
N LEU A 48 -3.83 -2.55 13.55
CA LEU A 48 -2.53 -2.06 13.08
C LEU A 48 -2.69 -0.84 12.15
N VAL A 49 -3.62 -0.90 11.20
CA VAL A 49 -3.90 0.21 10.27
C VAL A 49 -4.36 1.45 11.02
N HIS A 50 -5.28 1.32 11.97
CA HIS A 50 -5.74 2.44 12.80
C HIS A 50 -4.61 3.08 13.61
N GLU A 51 -3.75 2.27 14.23
CA GLU A 51 -2.58 2.76 14.96
C GLU A 51 -1.57 3.46 14.04
N ALA A 52 -1.37 2.97 12.82
CA ALA A 52 -0.52 3.61 11.83
C ALA A 52 -1.07 4.98 11.40
N ILE A 53 -2.39 5.07 11.14
CA ILE A 53 -3.07 6.34 10.81
C ILE A 53 -2.87 7.37 11.92
N GLY A 54 -3.00 6.97 13.19
CA GLY A 54 -2.79 7.86 14.34
C GLY A 54 -1.37 8.41 14.48
N ARG A 55 -0.39 7.86 13.77
CA ARG A 55 1.00 8.33 13.74
C ARG A 55 1.32 9.21 12.52
N VAL A 56 0.40 9.33 11.57
CA VAL A 56 0.56 10.20 10.40
C VAL A 56 0.41 11.65 10.84
N ALA A 57 1.32 12.52 10.39
CA ALA A 57 1.23 13.95 10.65
C ALA A 57 -0.03 14.55 10.02
N THR A 58 -0.65 15.52 10.71
CA THR A 58 -1.84 16.22 10.20
C THR A 58 -1.53 17.08 8.99
N GLU A 59 -0.33 17.65 8.94
CA GLU A 59 0.16 18.47 7.84
C GLU A 59 1.02 17.65 6.90
N HIS A 60 0.81 17.84 5.59
CA HIS A 60 1.62 17.18 4.58
C HIS A 60 3.00 17.84 4.49
N THR A 61 4.02 17.15 5.02
CA THR A 61 5.40 17.65 5.10
C THR A 61 6.40 16.76 4.36
N CYS A 62 5.93 15.69 3.71
CA CYS A 62 6.81 14.75 3.05
C CYS A 62 7.31 15.30 1.71
N THR A 63 8.63 15.39 1.57
CA THR A 63 9.28 15.85 0.34
C THR A 63 9.61 14.71 -0.63
N GLN A 64 9.49 13.45 -0.20
CA GLN A 64 9.81 12.29 -1.03
C GLN A 64 8.73 11.94 -2.07
N CYS A 65 7.49 12.37 -1.85
CA CYS A 65 6.38 12.15 -2.77
C CYS A 65 6.10 13.34 -3.71
N LEU A 66 7.06 14.28 -3.87
CA LEU A 66 6.95 15.48 -4.72
C LEU A 66 7.77 15.38 -6.02
N PRO A 67 7.42 14.50 -6.98
CA PRO A 67 8.16 14.34 -8.22
C PRO A 67 8.14 15.58 -9.12
N HIS A 68 7.20 16.53 -8.95
CA HIS A 68 7.03 17.65 -9.88
C HIS A 68 7.80 18.92 -9.53
N ILE A 69 8.38 19.01 -8.31
CA ILE A 69 9.04 20.22 -7.77
C ILE A 69 10.19 20.78 -8.65
N SER A 70 10.73 19.99 -9.56
CA SER A 70 11.83 20.39 -10.45
C SER A 70 11.56 20.11 -11.93
N VAL A 71 10.32 19.80 -12.29
CA VAL A 71 9.96 19.49 -13.67
C VAL A 71 9.86 20.80 -14.45
N LYS A 72 10.68 20.94 -15.50
CA LYS A 72 10.55 22.05 -16.44
C LYS A 72 9.34 21.82 -17.35
N LEU A 73 8.33 22.68 -17.21
CA LEU A 73 7.18 22.66 -18.10
C LEU A 73 7.57 23.19 -19.49
N PRO A 74 7.00 22.63 -20.57
CA PRO A 74 7.23 23.13 -21.93
C PRO A 74 6.42 24.39 -22.25
N PHE A 75 5.73 24.96 -21.26
CA PHE A 75 4.89 26.16 -21.35
C PHE A 75 4.95 26.94 -20.03
N ASP A 76 4.57 28.21 -20.07
CA ASP A 76 4.48 29.07 -18.89
C ASP A 76 3.17 28.83 -18.14
N LEU A 77 3.25 28.83 -16.80
CA LEU A 77 2.06 28.82 -15.94
C LEU A 77 1.50 30.25 -15.83
N PRO A 78 0.17 30.43 -15.73
CA PRO A 78 -0.46 31.74 -15.54
C PRO A 78 -0.07 32.41 -14.21
#